data_AF-A0A964LXT5-F1
#
_entry.id   AF-A0A964LXT5-F1
#
_cell.length_a   1.000
_cell.length_b   1.000
_cell.length_c   1.000
_cell.angle_alpha   90.00
_cell.angle_beta   90.00
_cell.angle_gamma   90.00
#
_symmetry.space_group_name_H-M   'P 1'
#
loop_
_entity.id
_entity.type
_entity.pdbx_description
1 polymer ?
#
loop_
_entity_poly.entity_id
_entity_poly.type
_entity_poly.pdbx_seq_one_letter_code
_entity_poly.pdbx_strand_id
1 'polypeptide(L)'
;MEIPYKDLAADTLTAIIEEFITREGTEYGEQEFSLADKVEQVRRQLQRGEIFVSFDPESQTCQINAQASSKKAAQADADCWTDESA
;
A
#
# COMPACT_ATOMS: atom_id res chain seq x y z
N MET A 1 9.10 5.12 12.26
CA MET A 1 10.21 4.95 11.30
C MET A 1 9.66 4.23 10.08
N GLU A 2 9.74 4.81 8.87
CA GLU A 2 9.33 4.08 7.66
C GLU A 2 10.36 2.99 7.36
N ILE A 3 9.87 1.78 7.13
CA ILE A 3 10.72 0.65 6.77
C ILE A 3 10.24 0.04 5.44
N PRO A 4 11.17 -0.35 4.55
CA PRO A 4 10.80 -1.03 3.33
C PRO A 4 10.15 -2.38 3.65
N TYR A 5 8.93 -2.58 3.15
CA TYR A 5 8.19 -3.84 3.32
C TYR A 5 8.92 -5.07 2.74
N LYS A 6 9.91 -4.85 1.87
CA LYS A 6 10.76 -5.88 1.25
C LYS A 6 11.83 -6.44 2.19
N ASP A 7 12.22 -5.68 3.22
CA ASP A 7 13.16 -6.13 4.25
C ASP A 7 12.47 -6.91 5.37
N LEU A 8 11.13 -6.89 5.42
CA LEU A 8 10.35 -7.70 6.34
C LEU A 8 10.26 -9.15 5.85
N ALA A 9 10.29 -10.10 6.79
CA ALA A 9 9.97 -11.48 6.49
C ALA A 9 8.55 -11.60 5.93
N ALA A 10 8.35 -12.52 4.98
CA ALA A 10 7.06 -12.70 4.32
C ALA A 10 5.93 -13.04 5.32
N ASP A 11 6.23 -13.83 6.34
CA ASP A 11 5.33 -14.15 7.44
C ASP A 11 4.96 -12.91 8.27
N THR A 12 5.96 -12.08 8.60
CA THR A 12 5.74 -10.83 9.36
C THR A 12 4.89 -9.85 8.55
N LEU A 13 5.20 -9.67 7.26
CA LEU A 13 4.42 -8.81 6.39
C LEU A 13 2.96 -9.30 6.29
N THR A 14 2.76 -10.61 6.16
CA THR A 14 1.43 -11.22 6.12
C THR A 14 0.67 -10.96 7.42
N ALA A 15 1.31 -11.19 8.58
CA ALA A 15 0.69 -10.96 9.89
C ALA A 15 0.28 -9.49 10.10
N ILE A 16 1.12 -8.53 9.68
CA ILE A 16 0.79 -7.09 9.76
C ILE A 16 -0.41 -6.76 8.87
N ILE A 17 -0.45 -7.31 7.64
CA ILE A 17 -1.56 -7.11 6.71
C ILE A 17 -2.85 -7.73 7.27
N GLU A 18 -2.78 -8.93 7.85
CA GLU A 18 -3.91 -9.57 8.51
C GLU A 18 -4.42 -8.74 9.69
N GLU A 19 -3.55 -8.23 10.56
CA GLU A 19 -3.94 -7.33 11.66
C GLU A 19 -4.60 -6.06 11.13
N PHE A 20 -4.05 -5.46 10.08
CA PHE A 20 -4.63 -4.27 9.44
C PHE A 20 -6.05 -4.55 8.91
N ILE A 21 -6.24 -5.66 8.18
CA ILE A 21 -7.54 -6.09 7.67
C ILE A 21 -8.50 -6.42 8.81
N THR A 22 -8.02 -7.02 9.90
CA THR A 22 -8.83 -7.40 11.06
C THR A 22 -9.33 -6.18 11.83
N ARG A 23 -8.48 -5.15 11.97
CA ARG A 23 -8.81 -3.92 12.71
C ARG A 23 -9.65 -2.93 11.92
N GLU A 24 -9.40 -2.79 10.62
CA GLU A 24 -10.23 -1.99 9.70
C GLU A 24 -11.50 -2.75 9.28
N GLY A 25 -11.51 -4.07 9.45
CA GLY A 25 -12.61 -4.96 9.12
C GLY A 25 -13.76 -4.86 10.12
N THR A 26 -14.60 -3.85 9.96
CA THR A 26 -16.02 -4.08 10.22
C THR A 26 -16.44 -5.23 9.32
N GLU A 27 -16.92 -6.33 9.89
CA GLU A 27 -17.56 -7.42 9.15
C GLU A 27 -16.57 -8.37 8.44
N TYR A 28 -16.14 -9.41 9.16
CA TYR A 28 -15.93 -10.73 8.54
C TYR A 28 -17.31 -11.28 8.13
N GLY A 29 -17.92 -10.61 7.15
CA GLY A 29 -19.22 -10.93 6.57
C GLY A 29 -19.06 -11.93 5.44
N GLU A 30 -20.09 -12.73 5.23
CA GLU A 30 -20.12 -13.97 4.46
C GLU A 30 -20.04 -13.75 2.93
N GLN A 31 -19.42 -12.66 2.45
CA GLN A 31 -19.42 -12.26 1.04
C GLN A 31 -18.02 -12.17 0.40
N GLU A 32 -17.72 -13.23 -0.37
CA GLU A 32 -16.99 -13.32 -1.66
C GLU A 32 -15.56 -12.80 -1.81
N PHE A 33 -14.99 -12.03 -0.87
CA PHE A 33 -13.56 -11.70 -0.88
C PHE A 33 -12.81 -12.50 0.18
N SER A 34 -12.04 -13.49 -0.29
CA SER A 34 -11.14 -14.25 0.59
C SER A 34 -10.10 -13.32 1.22
N LEU A 35 -9.65 -13.65 2.44
CA LEU A 35 -8.55 -12.95 3.12
C LEU A 35 -7.34 -12.77 2.19
N ALA A 36 -7.04 -13.78 1.39
CA ALA A 36 -5.98 -13.76 0.38
C ALA A 36 -6.13 -12.63 -0.67
N ASP A 37 -7.36 -12.32 -1.10
CA ASP A 37 -7.62 -11.28 -2.10
C ASP A 37 -7.36 -9.89 -1.51
N LYS A 38 -7.78 -9.67 -0.25
CA LYS A 38 -7.45 -8.45 0.49
C LYS A 38 -5.94 -8.32 0.73
N VAL A 39 -5.25 -9.42 1.05
CA VAL A 39 -3.77 -9.41 1.18
C VAL A 39 -3.11 -8.98 -0.13
N GLU A 40 -3.57 -9.50 -1.27
CA GLU A 40 -3.08 -9.05 -2.58
C GLU A 40 -3.39 -7.58 -2.88
N GLN A 41 -4.57 -7.09 -2.50
CA GLN A 41 -4.90 -5.67 -2.65
C GLN A 41 -3.97 -4.77 -1.83
N VAL A 42 -3.71 -5.12 -0.58
CA VAL A 42 -2.77 -4.37 0.28
C VAL A 42 -1.35 -4.45 -0.27
N ARG A 43 -0.90 -5.61 -0.76
CA ARG A 43 0.40 -5.74 -1.45
C ARG A 43 0.50 -4.85 -2.68
N ARG A 44 -0.57 -4.75 -3.48
CA ARG A 44 -0.60 -3.86 -4.66
C ARG A 44 -0.51 -2.38 -4.26
N GLN A 45 -1.19 -1.97 -3.19
CA GLN A 45 -1.10 -0.60 -2.66
C GLN A 45 0.31 -0.28 -2.13
N LEU A 46 0.95 -1.23 -1.43
CA LEU A 46 2.35 -1.12 -1.00
C LEU A 46 3.30 -0.95 -2.20
N GLN A 47 3.07 -1.70 -3.28
CA GLN A 47 3.85 -1.58 -4.51
C GLN A 47 3.64 -0.24 -5.22
N ARG A 48 2.43 0.32 -5.15
CA ARG A 48 2.09 1.64 -5.72
C ARG A 48 2.60 2.81 -4.90
N GLY A 49 3.00 2.58 -3.64
CA GLY A 49 3.36 3.65 -2.70
C GLY A 49 2.15 4.44 -2.19
N GLU A 50 0.96 3.85 -2.27
CA GLU A 50 -0.26 4.46 -1.69
C GLU A 50 -0.33 4.26 -0.18
N ILE A 51 0.34 3.20 0.31
CA ILE A 51 0.46 2.86 1.73
C ILE A 51 1.91 2.46 2.03
N PHE A 52 2.34 2.60 3.28
CA PHE A 52 3.69 2.27 3.74
C PHE A 52 3.68 1.59 5.11
N VAL A 53 4.73 0.82 5.39
CA VAL A 53 4.91 0.17 6.69
C VAL A 53 5.74 1.09 7.59
N SER A 54 5.19 1.41 8.75
CA SER A 54 5.87 2.14 9.81
C SER A 54 6.19 1.19 10.96
N PHE A 55 7.45 1.19 11.38
CA PHE A 55 7.89 0.56 12.61
C PHE A 55 7.97 1.57 13.74
N ASP A 56 7.39 1.20 14.87
CA ASP A 56 7.46 1.94 16.12
C ASP A 56 8.40 1.22 17.10
N PRO A 57 9.57 1.80 17.43
CA PRO A 57 10.57 1.14 18.27
C PRO A 57 10.18 1.10 19.76
N GLU A 58 9.27 1.96 20.22
CA GLU A 58 8.85 2.01 21.62
C GLU A 58 7.91 0.86 21.96
N SER A 59 6.94 0.61 21.08
CA SER A 59 6.02 -0.52 21.18
C SER A 59 6.54 -1.79 20.49
N GLN A 60 7.62 -1.68 19.72
CA GLN A 60 8.14 -2.73 18.85
C GLN A 60 7.08 -3.29 17.89
N THR A 61 6.16 -2.45 17.42
CA THR A 61 5.06 -2.83 16.54
C THR A 61 5.26 -2.29 15.12
N CYS A 62 4.78 -3.05 14.13
CA CYS A 62 4.71 -2.62 12.74
C CYS A 62 3.26 -2.30 12.39
N GLN A 63 3.03 -1.17 11.71
CA GLN A 63 1.69 -0.74 11.32
C GLN A 63 1.70 -0.23 9.88
N ILE A 64 0.61 -0.50 9.15
CA ILE A 64 0.40 0.01 7.80
C ILE A 64 -0.32 1.36 7.91
N ASN A 65 0.22 2.36 7.23
CA ASN A 65 -0.35 3.71 7.19
C ASN A 65 -0.61 4.11 5.74
N ALA A 66 -1.74 4.76 5.50
CA ALA A 66 -2.05 5.32 4.19
C ALA A 66 -1.24 6.59 3.96
N GLN A 67 -0.57 6.67 2.82
CA GLN A 67 0.06 7.91 2.39
C GLN A 67 -1.05 8.81 1.84
N ALA A 68 -1.55 9.73 2.67
CA ALA A 68 -2.46 10.77 2.25
C ALA A 68 -1.79 11.62 1.16
N SER A 69 -1.98 11.21 -0.09
CA SER A 69 -1.33 11.74 -1.29
C SER A 69 -1.88 13.14 -1.58
N SER A 70 -1.46 14.13 -0.79
CA SER A 70 -1.71 15.53 -1.09
C SER A 70 -0.63 16.05 -2.05
N LYS A 71 -0.99 16.02 -3.34
CA LYS A 71 -0.38 16.75 -4.47
C LYS A 71 1.08 16.43 -4.85
N LYS A 72 1.22 15.59 -5.87
CA LYS A 72 2.04 15.91 -7.06
C LYS A 72 1.63 15.09 -8.28
N ALA A 73 0.39 15.29 -8.75
CA ALA A 73 0.03 15.03 -10.15
C ALA A 73 0.41 16.27 -10.97
N ALA A 74 1.70 16.44 -11.23
CA ALA A 74 2.24 17.31 -12.26
C ALA A 74 3.68 16.89 -12.50
N GLN A 75 3.90 15.99 -13.46
CA GLN A 75 4.84 16.19 -14.58
C GLN A 75 5.07 14.87 -15.34
N ALA A 76 4.15 14.58 -16.25
CA ALA A 76 4.28 13.76 -17.47
C ALA A 76 2.87 13.90 -18.09
N ASP A 77 2.65 14.47 -19.27
CA ASP A 77 3.39 14.41 -20.53
C ASP A 77 3.11 15.73 -21.29
N ALA A 78 4.14 16.38 -21.82
CA ALA A 78 3.97 17.41 -22.85
C ALA A 78 4.54 16.85 -24.15
N ASP A 79 3.61 16.35 -24.97
CA ASP A 79 3.64 16.14 -26.41
C ASP A 79 5.01 16.05 -27.12
N CYS A 80 5.39 14.81 -27.42
CA CYS A 80 6.06 14.49 -28.66
C CYS A 80 5.00 14.46 -29.79
N TRP A 81 5.27 15.24 -30.83
CA TRP A 81 4.78 15.11 -32.21
C TRP A 81 3.52 15.90 -32.64
N THR A 82 3.76 17.11 -33.14
CA THR A 82 3.18 17.59 -34.41
C THR A 82 4.34 18.21 -35.20
N ASP A 83 4.96 17.46 -36.12
CA ASP A 83 4.87 17.64 -37.58
C ASP A 83 4.33 19.01 -37.99
N GLU A 84 5.24 19.95 -38.27
CA GLU A 84 4.93 21.09 -39.12
C GLU A 84 5.79 20.97 -40.37
N SER A 85 5.22 20.25 -41.33
CA SER A 85 5.55 20.32 -42.75
C SER A 85 5.09 21.69 -43.30
N ALA A 86 6.03 22.61 -43.59
CA ALA A 86 5.82 23.75 -44.49
C ALA A 86 7.16 24.31 -45.01
#